data_AF-A0A3D0KW75-F1
#
_entry.id   AF-A0A3D0KW75-F1
#
_cell.length_a   1.000
_cell.length_b   1.000
_cell.length_c   1.000
_cell.angle_alpha   90.00
_cell.angle_beta   90.00
_cell.angle_gamma   90.00
#
_symmetry.space_group_name_H-M   'P 1'
#
loop_
_entity.id
_entity.type
_entity.pdbx_description
1 polymer ?
#
loop_
_entity_poly.entity_id
_entity_poly.type
_entity_poly.pdbx_seq_one_letter_code
_entity_poly.pdbx_strand_id
1 'polypeptide(L)'
;IREASTLFSFGHAGAYDHEDDVTYLENDKVRIVDIGDADIIHTDTMKSHANIEEGVRAILAAGAVPIVLGGDHSVNIPCINAFADQDPFHLVQIDAHLDFVDERHGVRYGHGNPMRRAAEKPYVTGLSQVGIRNVSSTARDGYEDARAMG
;
A
#
# COMPACT_ATOMS: atom_id res chain seq x y z
N ILE A 1 0.98 -17.14 3.04
CA ILE A 1 1.75 -16.13 3.83
C ILE A 1 1.79 -16.52 5.30
N ARG A 2 0.65 -16.54 6.03
CA ARG A 2 0.61 -16.90 7.47
C ARG A 2 1.40 -18.17 7.82
N GLU A 3 1.16 -19.26 7.09
CA GLU A 3 1.87 -20.53 7.31
C GLU A 3 3.40 -20.37 7.15
N ALA A 4 3.85 -19.76 6.05
CA ALA A 4 5.27 -19.47 5.82
C ALA A 4 5.87 -18.55 6.89
N SER A 5 5.12 -17.58 7.41
CA SER A 5 5.57 -16.68 8.48
C SER A 5 5.84 -17.42 9.80
N THR A 6 5.18 -18.55 10.06
CA THR A 6 5.45 -19.34 11.27
C THR A 6 6.80 -20.06 11.24
N LEU A 7 7.36 -20.32 10.05
CA LEU A 7 8.63 -21.05 9.89
C LEU A 7 9.86 -20.25 10.33
N PHE A 8 9.74 -18.91 10.38
CA PHE A 8 10.85 -18.00 10.71
C PHE A 8 10.51 -17.09 11.90
N SER A 9 9.58 -17.49 12.77
CA SER A 9 9.30 -16.75 13.99
C SER A 9 10.45 -16.94 15.00
N PHE A 10 11.33 -15.94 15.09
CA PHE A 10 12.50 -15.96 15.96
C PHE A 10 12.15 -15.66 17.43
N GLY A 11 11.45 -16.58 18.09
CA GLY A 11 11.22 -16.53 19.54
C GLY A 11 10.59 -15.23 20.07
N HIS A 12 10.64 -15.04 21.39
CA HIS A 12 9.97 -13.92 22.08
C HIS A 12 10.92 -12.79 22.51
N ALA A 13 12.20 -12.86 22.14
CA ALA A 13 13.22 -11.91 22.59
C ALA A 13 13.47 -10.75 21.59
N GLY A 14 12.82 -10.77 20.42
CA GLY A 14 13.13 -9.86 19.31
C GLY A 14 14.21 -10.43 18.36
N ALA A 15 14.62 -9.63 17.39
CA ALA A 15 15.61 -9.98 16.38
C ALA A 15 16.88 -9.12 16.56
N TYR A 16 17.96 -9.73 17.05
CA TYR A 16 19.25 -9.06 17.19
C TYR A 16 19.96 -8.92 15.84
N ASP A 17 20.39 -7.69 15.53
CA ASP A 17 21.25 -7.39 14.41
C ASP A 17 22.65 -6.97 14.90
N HIS A 18 23.66 -7.69 14.40
CA HIS A 18 25.06 -7.44 14.72
C HIS A 18 25.68 -6.24 14.00
N GLU A 19 25.11 -5.78 12.88
CA GLU A 19 25.64 -4.61 12.17
C GLU A 19 25.31 -3.33 12.93
N ASP A 20 24.09 -3.27 13.48
CA ASP A 20 23.58 -2.13 14.23
C ASP A 20 23.79 -2.24 15.75
N ASP A 21 24.16 -3.42 16.27
CA ASP A 21 24.23 -3.74 17.71
C ASP A 21 22.90 -3.43 18.44
N VAL A 22 21.78 -3.80 17.80
CA VAL A 22 20.42 -3.50 18.25
C VAL A 22 19.57 -4.76 18.21
N THR A 23 18.67 -4.91 19.19
CA THR A 23 17.58 -5.89 19.12
C THR A 23 16.30 -5.21 18.63
N TYR A 24 15.85 -5.59 17.45
CA TYR A 24 14.61 -5.10 16.85
C TYR A 24 13.39 -5.88 17.36
N LEU A 25 12.22 -5.23 17.38
CA LEU A 25 10.92 -5.86 17.69
C LEU A 25 10.88 -6.58 19.04
N GLU A 26 11.55 -6.04 20.05
CA GLU A 26 11.45 -6.54 21.43
C GLU A 26 9.98 -6.50 21.91
N ASN A 27 9.49 -7.60 22.48
CA ASN A 27 8.07 -7.79 22.80
C ASN A 27 7.49 -6.80 23.83
N ASP A 28 8.34 -6.24 24.70
CA ASP A 28 7.96 -5.21 25.67
C ASP A 28 7.89 -3.80 25.06
N LYS A 29 8.50 -3.61 23.87
CA LYS A 29 8.55 -2.33 23.15
C LYS A 29 7.59 -2.27 21.97
N VAL A 30 7.35 -3.39 21.29
CA VAL A 30 6.54 -3.46 20.06
C VAL A 30 5.46 -4.51 20.21
N ARG A 31 4.23 -4.15 19.85
CA ARG A 31 3.09 -5.07 19.76
C ARG A 31 2.65 -5.20 18.31
N ILE A 32 2.60 -6.43 17.82
CA ILE A 32 2.11 -6.75 16.48
C ILE A 32 0.81 -7.54 16.61
N VAL A 33 -0.18 -7.20 15.79
CA VAL A 33 -1.49 -7.87 15.76
C VAL A 33 -1.81 -8.24 14.32
N ASP A 34 -2.25 -9.47 14.11
CA ASP A 34 -2.82 -9.93 12.85
C ASP A 34 -4.36 -9.90 12.96
N ILE A 35 -5.01 -9.06 12.16
CA ILE A 35 -6.45 -8.83 12.23
C ILE A 35 -7.28 -9.70 11.28
N GLY A 36 -6.66 -10.66 10.58
CA GLY A 36 -7.33 -11.42 9.54
C GLY A 36 -7.09 -10.86 8.13
N ASP A 37 -7.94 -11.27 7.21
CA ASP A 37 -7.90 -10.85 5.81
C ASP A 37 -9.14 -9.98 5.52
N ALA A 38 -9.03 -9.01 4.61
CA ALA A 38 -10.20 -8.27 4.14
C ALA A 38 -11.13 -9.21 3.34
N ASP A 39 -12.44 -9.05 3.51
CA ASP A 39 -13.41 -9.84 2.76
C ASP A 39 -13.42 -9.43 1.27
N ILE A 40 -13.12 -10.37 0.37
CA ILE A 40 -13.03 -10.12 -1.07
C ILE A 40 -14.27 -10.68 -1.75
N ILE A 41 -15.02 -9.80 -2.41
CA ILE A 41 -16.25 -10.15 -3.09
C ILE A 41 -15.94 -10.52 -4.53
N HIS A 42 -16.25 -11.77 -4.88
CA HIS A 42 -16.00 -12.29 -6.22
C HIS A 42 -16.62 -11.38 -7.28
N THR A 43 -15.80 -10.93 -8.24
CA THR A 43 -16.16 -10.03 -9.36
C THR A 43 -16.62 -8.61 -8.97
N ASP A 44 -16.66 -8.26 -7.69
CA ASP A 44 -17.03 -6.91 -7.23
C ASP A 44 -15.81 -6.22 -6.61
N THR A 45 -15.04 -5.58 -7.48
CA THR A 45 -13.83 -4.84 -7.10
C THR A 45 -14.15 -3.69 -6.15
N MET A 46 -15.24 -2.96 -6.39
CA MET A 46 -15.56 -1.77 -5.59
C MET A 46 -15.96 -2.15 -4.16
N LYS A 47 -16.74 -3.23 -4.00
CA LYS A 47 -17.06 -3.73 -2.66
C LYS A 47 -15.85 -4.34 -1.96
N SER A 48 -14.99 -5.05 -2.69
CA SER A 48 -13.72 -5.53 -2.15
C SER A 48 -12.82 -4.37 -1.68
N HIS A 49 -12.76 -3.28 -2.45
CA HIS A 49 -12.03 -2.07 -2.06
C HIS A 49 -12.62 -1.43 -0.80
N ALA A 50 -13.94 -1.33 -0.69
CA ALA A 50 -14.58 -0.81 0.52
C ALA A 50 -14.25 -1.66 1.77
N ASN A 51 -14.23 -2.98 1.62
CA ASN A 51 -13.87 -3.90 2.71
C ASN A 51 -12.39 -3.76 3.12
N ILE A 52 -11.48 -3.56 2.17
CA ILE A 52 -10.06 -3.28 2.46
C ILE A 52 -9.92 -1.95 3.20
N GLU A 53 -10.57 -0.89 2.70
CA GLU A 53 -10.54 0.44 3.32
C GLU A 53 -11.02 0.40 4.77
N GLU A 54 -12.12 -0.30 5.05
CA GLU A 54 -12.66 -0.49 6.40
C GLU A 54 -11.64 -1.14 7.35
N GLY A 55 -10.97 -2.20 6.89
CA GLY A 55 -9.92 -2.86 7.67
C GLY A 55 -8.75 -1.93 8.00
N VAL A 56 -8.28 -1.14 7.02
CA VAL A 56 -7.20 -0.17 7.22
C VAL A 56 -7.63 0.96 8.16
N ARG A 57 -8.86 1.47 8.03
CA ARG A 57 -9.42 2.48 8.95
C ARG A 57 -9.49 1.96 10.39
N ALA A 58 -9.86 0.71 10.60
CA ALA A 58 -9.87 0.10 11.93
C ALA A 58 -8.45 0.06 12.56
N ILE A 59 -7.42 -0.22 11.77
CA ILE A 59 -6.03 -0.20 12.23
C ILE A 59 -5.60 1.24 12.61
N LEU A 60 -5.88 2.21 11.75
CA LEU A 60 -5.57 3.62 12.00
C LEU A 60 -6.30 4.15 13.24
N ALA A 61 -7.57 3.80 13.42
CA ALA A 61 -8.36 4.19 14.58
C ALA A 61 -7.82 3.62 15.90
N ALA A 62 -7.14 2.48 15.86
CA ALA A 62 -6.44 1.91 17.01
C ALA A 62 -5.09 2.60 17.31
N GLY A 63 -4.67 3.60 16.52
CA GLY A 63 -3.38 4.26 16.64
C GLY A 63 -2.21 3.39 16.20
N ALA A 64 -2.47 2.35 15.41
CA ALA A 64 -1.46 1.41 14.92
C ALA A 64 -1.05 1.74 13.47
N VAL A 65 0.14 1.26 13.08
CA VAL A 65 0.63 1.38 11.70
C VAL A 65 0.08 0.23 10.85
N PRO A 66 -0.67 0.50 9.77
CA PRO A 66 -1.17 -0.56 8.89
C PRO A 66 -0.04 -1.21 8.09
N ILE A 67 0.00 -2.55 8.13
CA ILE A 67 0.83 -3.37 7.24
C ILE A 67 -0.12 -4.24 6.44
N VAL A 68 -0.23 -3.98 5.15
CA VAL A 68 -1.15 -4.69 4.25
C VAL A 68 -0.35 -5.62 3.35
N LEU A 69 -0.66 -6.91 3.41
CA LEU A 69 -0.07 -7.93 2.56
C LEU A 69 -1.03 -8.17 1.39
N GLY A 70 -0.58 -7.80 0.19
CA GLY A 70 -1.49 -7.50 -0.92
C GLY A 70 -2.13 -8.70 -1.63
N GLY A 71 -2.87 -8.32 -2.67
CA GLY A 71 -3.06 -9.05 -3.93
C GLY A 71 -2.28 -8.30 -5.02
N ASP A 72 -2.86 -8.06 -6.20
CA ASP A 72 -2.26 -7.15 -7.18
C ASP A 72 -2.25 -5.68 -6.71
N HIS A 73 -1.67 -4.76 -7.50
CA HIS A 73 -1.48 -3.37 -7.07
C HIS A 73 -2.79 -2.59 -6.84
N SER A 74 -3.96 -3.08 -7.31
CA SER A 74 -5.25 -2.40 -7.09
C SER A 74 -5.59 -2.26 -5.61
N VAL A 75 -5.09 -3.14 -4.73
CA VAL A 75 -5.30 -3.07 -3.28
C VAL A 75 -4.74 -1.79 -2.64
N ASN A 76 -3.85 -1.08 -3.34
CA ASN A 76 -3.20 0.11 -2.82
C ASN A 76 -4.17 1.31 -2.69
N ILE A 77 -5.10 1.51 -3.63
CA ILE A 77 -6.01 2.66 -3.58
C ILE A 77 -7.01 2.63 -2.40
N PRO A 78 -7.66 1.51 -2.03
CA PRO A 78 -8.48 1.50 -0.81
C PRO A 78 -7.65 1.73 0.46
N CYS A 79 -6.39 1.26 0.51
CA CYS A 79 -5.49 1.58 1.61
C CYS A 79 -5.22 3.08 1.71
N ILE A 80 -4.96 3.76 0.58
CA ILE A 80 -4.78 5.22 0.53
C ILE A 80 -6.06 5.96 0.91
N ASN A 81 -7.23 5.49 0.48
CA ASN A 81 -8.51 6.12 0.84
C ASN A 81 -8.74 6.16 2.36
N ALA A 82 -8.27 5.15 3.10
CA ALA A 82 -8.39 5.08 4.56
C ALA A 82 -7.69 6.25 5.28
N PHE A 83 -6.74 6.92 4.63
CA PHE A 83 -6.00 8.07 5.18
C PHE A 83 -6.69 9.42 4.96
N ALA A 84 -7.90 9.47 4.41
CA ALA A 84 -8.59 10.73 4.12
C ALA A 84 -8.77 11.65 5.33
N ASP A 85 -8.81 11.09 6.54
CA ASP A 85 -8.97 11.81 7.82
C ASP A 85 -7.65 11.89 8.62
N GLN A 86 -6.51 11.59 7.99
CA GLN A 86 -5.18 11.64 8.59
C GLN A 86 -4.40 12.86 8.08
N ASP A 87 -3.23 13.13 8.68
CA ASP A 87 -2.33 14.17 8.18
C ASP A 87 -1.91 13.87 6.72
N PRO A 88 -1.77 14.91 5.87
CA PRO A 88 -1.30 14.72 4.50
C PRO A 88 0.06 14.03 4.43
N PHE A 89 0.26 13.17 3.42
CA PHE A 89 1.45 12.34 3.30
C PHE A 89 1.98 12.26 1.88
N HIS A 90 3.26 11.89 1.79
CA HIS A 90 3.96 11.63 0.54
C HIS A 90 4.04 10.13 0.27
N LEU A 91 3.84 9.73 -0.99
CA LEU A 91 3.89 8.32 -1.39
C LEU A 91 5.24 7.97 -2.00
N VAL A 92 5.90 6.96 -1.44
CA VAL A 92 7.09 6.34 -2.03
C VAL A 92 6.70 4.99 -2.63
N GLN A 93 6.83 4.87 -3.95
CA GLN A 93 6.54 3.65 -4.69
C GLN A 93 7.85 3.06 -5.21
N ILE A 94 8.10 1.78 -4.92
CA ILE A 94 9.19 1.01 -5.52
C ILE A 94 8.58 0.01 -6.49
N ASP A 95 8.69 0.29 -7.78
CA ASP A 95 8.00 -0.48 -8.82
C ASP A 95 8.77 -0.42 -10.15
N ALA A 96 8.53 -1.41 -11.01
CA ALA A 96 8.93 -1.34 -12.40
C ALA A 96 7.99 -0.44 -13.23
N HIS A 97 6.74 -0.28 -12.81
CA HIS A 97 5.67 0.41 -13.54
C HIS A 97 5.16 1.63 -12.77
N LEU A 98 4.76 2.66 -13.51
CA LEU A 98 4.21 3.90 -12.98
C LEU A 98 2.80 3.75 -12.40
N ASP A 99 2.03 2.78 -12.90
CA ASP A 99 0.63 2.53 -12.49
C ASP A 99 -0.24 3.80 -12.43
N PHE A 100 -0.02 4.66 -13.43
CA PHE A 100 -0.56 6.01 -13.55
C PHE A 100 -1.56 6.17 -14.70
N VAL A 101 -2.18 5.07 -15.14
CA VAL A 101 -3.20 5.11 -16.20
C VAL A 101 -4.51 5.62 -15.63
N ASP A 102 -5.16 6.58 -16.28
CA ASP A 102 -6.47 7.08 -15.83
C ASP A 102 -7.58 6.04 -16.03
N GLU A 103 -7.76 5.58 -17.26
CA GLU A 103 -8.74 4.56 -17.60
C GLU A 103 -8.19 3.63 -18.70
N ARG A 104 -8.47 2.34 -18.57
CA ARG A 104 -8.15 1.35 -19.61
C ARG A 104 -9.34 0.43 -19.83
N HIS A 105 -9.92 0.46 -21.04
CA HIS A 105 -11.09 -0.35 -21.40
C HIS A 105 -12.27 -0.21 -20.42
N GLY A 106 -12.55 1.02 -19.94
CA GLY A 106 -13.62 1.27 -18.95
C GLY A 106 -13.22 1.00 -17.49
N VAL A 107 -11.99 0.58 -17.22
CA VAL A 107 -11.50 0.27 -15.86
C VAL A 107 -10.63 1.41 -15.32
N ARG A 108 -11.02 1.96 -14.16
CA ARG A 108 -10.31 3.04 -13.44
C ARG A 108 -9.72 2.62 -12.09
N TYR A 109 -10.03 1.42 -11.61
CA TYR A 109 -9.64 0.91 -10.29
C TYR A 109 -8.94 -0.47 -10.37
N GLY A 110 -8.29 -0.76 -11.50
CA GLY A 110 -7.44 -1.93 -11.67
C GLY A 110 -6.00 -1.65 -11.23
N HIS A 111 -5.12 -2.65 -11.38
CA HIS A 111 -3.74 -2.58 -10.90
C HIS A 111 -2.86 -1.51 -11.58
N GLY A 112 -3.20 -1.04 -12.79
CA GLY A 112 -2.43 0.00 -13.50
C GLY A 112 -2.89 1.43 -13.25
N ASN A 113 -3.87 1.62 -12.35
CA ASN A 113 -4.49 2.90 -12.02
C ASN A 113 -4.16 3.51 -10.63
N PRO A 114 -3.67 2.77 -9.60
CA PRO A 114 -3.66 3.26 -8.22
C PRO A 114 -2.96 4.60 -8.03
N MET A 115 -1.82 4.82 -8.69
CA MET A 115 -1.04 6.04 -8.50
C MET A 115 -1.74 7.26 -9.09
N ARG A 116 -2.45 7.07 -10.21
CA ARG A 116 -3.30 8.13 -10.76
C ARG A 116 -4.48 8.45 -9.84
N ARG A 117 -5.11 7.43 -9.25
CA ARG A 117 -6.18 7.63 -8.25
C ARG A 117 -5.67 8.29 -6.96
N ALA A 118 -4.43 8.00 -6.57
CA ALA A 118 -3.78 8.61 -5.42
C ALA A 118 -3.48 10.10 -5.66
N ALA A 119 -3.00 10.46 -6.85
CA ALA A 119 -2.71 11.85 -7.22
C ALA A 119 -3.97 12.76 -7.24
N GLU A 120 -5.16 12.17 -7.38
CA GLU A 120 -6.44 12.88 -7.31
C GLU A 120 -6.85 13.23 -5.87
N LYS A 121 -6.13 12.73 -4.85
CA LYS A 121 -6.48 12.93 -3.43
C LYS A 121 -5.81 14.19 -2.86
N PRO A 122 -6.57 15.08 -2.19
CA PRO A 122 -6.01 16.33 -1.66
C PRO A 122 -5.02 16.13 -0.50
N TYR A 123 -5.02 14.94 0.12
CA TYR A 123 -4.15 14.57 1.23
C TYR A 123 -2.91 13.78 0.79
N VAL A 124 -2.74 13.52 -0.51
CA VAL A 124 -1.50 12.98 -1.08
C VAL A 124 -0.69 14.17 -1.59
N THR A 125 0.42 14.49 -0.91
CA THR A 125 1.19 15.72 -1.18
C THR A 125 2.16 15.59 -2.35
N GLY A 126 2.51 14.36 -2.71
CA GLY A 126 3.44 14.08 -3.79
C GLY A 126 3.71 12.60 -3.93
N LEU A 127 4.41 12.26 -5.01
CA LEU A 127 4.82 10.89 -5.33
C LEU A 127 6.35 10.83 -5.44
N SER A 128 6.92 9.66 -5.24
CA SER A 128 8.32 9.36 -5.56
C SER A 128 8.38 7.93 -6.03
N GLN A 129 8.56 7.77 -7.35
CA GLN A 129 8.48 6.48 -8.02
C GLN A 129 9.88 6.01 -8.42
N VAL A 130 10.33 4.92 -7.82
CA VAL A 130 11.72 4.42 -7.94
C VAL A 130 11.71 3.05 -8.62
N GLY A 131 12.56 2.88 -9.63
CA GLY A 131 12.73 1.61 -10.35
C GLY A 131 11.99 1.52 -11.69
N ILE A 132 11.32 2.60 -12.11
CA ILE A 132 10.54 2.68 -13.35
C ILE A 132 11.41 2.32 -14.55
N ARG A 133 10.94 1.36 -15.36
CA ARG A 133 11.68 0.84 -16.52
C ARG A 133 10.74 0.26 -17.58
N ASN A 134 11.33 -0.04 -18.74
CA ASN A 134 10.67 -0.61 -19.92
C ASN A 134 9.68 0.36 -20.62
N VAL A 135 9.23 -0.02 -21.82
CA VAL A 135 8.25 0.74 -22.61
C VAL A 135 6.83 0.44 -22.15
N SER A 136 5.90 1.37 -22.44
CA SER A 136 4.44 1.17 -22.27
C SER A 136 3.93 1.09 -20.82
N SER A 137 4.66 1.64 -19.84
CA SER A 137 4.16 1.72 -18.46
C SER A 137 2.98 2.68 -18.31
N THR A 138 2.94 3.75 -19.10
CA THR A 138 1.81 4.69 -19.24
C THR A 138 1.95 5.43 -20.58
N ALA A 139 0.91 6.15 -21.00
CA ALA A 139 0.98 7.04 -22.16
C ALA A 139 1.72 8.34 -21.81
N ARG A 140 2.14 9.11 -22.83
CA ARG A 140 2.98 10.31 -22.63
C ARG A 140 2.34 11.33 -21.67
N ASP A 141 1.05 11.57 -21.84
CA ASP A 141 0.21 12.40 -20.98
C ASP A 141 0.25 11.92 -19.52
N GLY A 142 0.05 10.62 -19.29
CA GLY A 142 0.14 10.05 -17.95
C GLY A 142 1.54 10.18 -17.33
N TYR A 143 2.60 10.14 -18.13
CA TYR A 143 3.97 10.38 -17.65
C TYR A 143 4.21 11.85 -17.28
N GLU A 144 3.70 12.78 -18.08
CA GLU A 144 3.79 14.23 -17.81
C GLU A 144 3.02 14.59 -16.53
N ASP A 145 1.82 14.04 -16.34
CA ASP A 145 1.03 14.21 -15.12
C ASP A 145 1.74 13.64 -13.89
N ALA A 146 2.30 12.43 -13.98
CA ALA A 146 3.05 11.82 -12.88
C ALA A 146 4.26 12.69 -12.49
N ARG A 147 5.00 13.19 -13.47
CA ARG A 147 6.16 14.08 -13.25
C ARG A 147 5.77 15.42 -12.61
N ALA A 148 4.57 15.93 -12.87
CA ALA A 148 4.09 17.15 -12.25
C ALA A 148 3.74 16.98 -10.76
N MET A 149 3.47 15.74 -10.32
CA MET A 149 3.09 15.42 -8.94
C MET A 149 4.28 15.29 -7.98
N GLY A 150 5.49 15.08 -8.49
CA GLY A 150 6.70 14.84 -7.69
C GLY A 150 7.56 13.74 -8.27
#